data_AF-K2QXQ1-F1
#
_entry.id   AF-K2QXQ1-F1
#
_cell.length_a   1.000
_cell.length_b   1.000
_cell.length_c   1.000
_cell.angle_alpha   90.00
_cell.angle_beta   90.00
_cell.angle_gamma   90.00
#
_symmetry.space_group_name_H-M   'P 1'
#
loop_
_entity.id
_entity.type
_entity.pdbx_description
1 polymer ?
#
loop_
_entity_poly.entity_id
_entity_poly.type
_entity_poly.pdbx_seq_one_letter_code
_entity_poly.pdbx_strand_id
1 'polypeptide(L)' 'MAETCMTESEVEVFVDNFKGMLWDDMDDALNCMSKEDMVAVIKALKKRFG' A
#
# COMPACT_ATOMS: atom_id res chain seq x y z
N MET A 1 -18.42 -3.59 7.84
CA MET A 1 -17.72 -2.40 8.35
C MET A 1 -16.39 -2.41 7.62
N ALA A 2 -16.25 -1.59 6.58
CA ALA A 2 -14.97 -1.47 5.88
C ALA A 2 -14.16 -0.44 6.64
N GLU A 3 -13.51 -0.91 7.70
CA GLU A 3 -12.50 -0.15 8.43
C GLU A 3 -11.31 -0.02 7.48
N THR A 4 -11.02 1.20 7.00
CA THR A 4 -9.77 1.47 6.29
C THR A 4 -8.64 1.18 7.27
N CYS A 5 -7.83 0.16 6.95
CA CYS A 5 -7.01 -0.54 7.93
C CYS A 5 -5.53 -0.08 7.95
N MET A 6 -5.09 0.81 7.05
CA MET A 6 -3.68 1.19 7.00
C MET A 6 -3.44 2.59 7.55
N THR A 7 -2.69 2.63 8.65
CA THR A 7 -2.12 3.89 9.17
C THR A 7 -1.00 4.40 8.25
N GLU A 8 -0.62 5.67 8.37
CA GLU A 8 0.49 6.24 7.58
C GLU A 8 1.76 5.40 7.69
N SER A 9 2.04 4.84 8.87
CA SER A 9 3.16 3.92 9.12
C SER A 9 3.06 2.62 8.30
N GLU A 10 1.86 2.05 8.14
CA GLU A 10 1.64 0.83 7.34
C GLU A 10 1.87 1.09 5.86
N VAL A 11 1.44 2.27 5.39
CA VAL A 11 1.69 2.72 4.01
C VAL A 11 3.19 2.90 3.78
N GLU A 12 3.92 3.49 4.73
CA GLU A 12 5.37 3.64 4.62
C GLU A 12 6.10 2.28 4.60
N VAL A 13 5.70 1.34 5.47
CA VAL A 13 6.24 -0.03 5.48
C VAL A 13 5.93 -0.76 4.17
N PHE A 14 4.71 -0.62 3.64
CA PHE A 14 4.34 -1.20 2.34
C PHE A 14 5.21 -0.63 1.22
N VAL A 15 5.40 0.69 1.17
CA VAL A 15 6.21 1.37 0.16
C VAL A 15 7.70 1.01 0.29
N ASP A 16 8.20 0.82 1.50
CA ASP A 16 9.58 0.40 1.77
C ASP A 16 9.84 -1.03 1.29
N ASN A 17 8.89 -1.93 1.54
CA ASN A 17 8.94 -3.33 1.12
C ASN A 17 8.46 -3.57 -0.32
N PHE A 18 7.92 -2.55 -0.99
CA PHE A 18 7.35 -2.65 -2.34
C PHE A 18 8.32 -3.23 -3.38
N LYS A 19 9.63 -2.98 -3.24
CA LYS A 19 10.66 -3.52 -4.14
C LYS A 19 11.00 -5.00 -3.89
N GLY A 20 10.71 -5.53 -2.70
CA GLY A 20 11.00 -6.90 -2.29
C GLY A 20 9.77 -7.80 -2.24
N MET A 21 8.58 -7.23 -2.43
CA MET A 21 7.31 -7.94 -2.39
C MET A 21 7.11 -8.77 -3.66
N LEU A 22 6.65 -10.01 -3.51
CA LEU A 22 6.26 -10.83 -4.65
C LEU A 22 4.97 -10.28 -5.25
N TRP A 23 4.77 -10.50 -6.54
CA TRP A 23 3.57 -10.06 -7.24
C TRP A 23 2.28 -10.63 -6.63
N ASP A 24 2.33 -11.86 -6.10
CA ASP A 24 1.20 -12.51 -5.41
C ASP A 24 0.86 -11.80 -4.09
N ASP A 25 1.86 -11.51 -3.26
CA ASP A 25 1.68 -10.77 -1.99
C ASP A 25 1.19 -9.35 -2.22
N MET A 26 1.65 -8.73 -3.32
CA MET A 26 1.19 -7.40 -3.74
C MET A 26 -0.26 -7.45 -4.21
N ASP A 27 -0.66 -8.47 -4.97
CA ASP A 27 -2.04 -8.63 -5.43
C ASP A 27 -2.99 -8.82 -4.24
N ASP A 28 -2.65 -9.71 -3.30
CA ASP A 28 -3.46 -9.97 -2.10
C ASP A 28 -3.59 -8.71 -1.22
N ALA A 29 -2.49 -7.99 -1.00
CA ALA A 29 -2.49 -6.74 -0.26
C ALA A 29 -3.35 -5.66 -0.94
N LEU A 30 -3.24 -5.50 -2.27
CA LEU A 30 -4.04 -4.54 -3.03
C LEU A 30 -5.53 -4.91 -3.06
N ASN A 31 -5.84 -6.21 -3.08
CA ASN A 31 -7.22 -6.71 -3.05
C ASN A 31 -7.87 -6.50 -1.67
N CYS A 32 -7.06 -6.46 -0.61
CA CYS A 32 -7.48 -6.13 0.74
C CYS A 32 -7.61 -4.61 0.99
N MET A 33 -7.03 -3.76 0.13
CA MET A 33 -7.05 -2.30 0.28
C MET A 33 -8.38 -1.69 -0.18
N SER A 34 -8.87 -0.71 0.60
CA SER A 34 -9.95 0.14 0.12
C SER A 34 -9.40 1.19 -0.86
N LYS A 35 -10.31 1.83 -1.61
CA LYS A 35 -9.96 2.89 -2.56
C LYS A 35 -9.15 4.03 -1.92
N GLU A 36 -9.41 4.33 -0.66
CA GLU A 36 -8.72 5.37 0.11
C GLU A 36 -7.28 4.97 0.46
N ASP A 37 -7.07 3.73 0.90
CA ASP A 37 -5.73 3.17 1.19
C ASP A 37 -4.89 3.09 -0.09
N MET A 38 -5.49 2.64 -1.19
CA MET A 38 -4.80 2.53 -2.48
C MET A 38 -4.33 3.92 -2.98
N VAL A 39 -5.13 4.98 -2.77
CA VAL A 39 -4.73 6.36 -3.10
C VAL A 39 -3.56 6.83 -2.20
N ALA A 40 -3.55 6.47 -0.93
CA ALA A 40 -2.45 6.80 -0.02
C ALA A 40 -1.14 6.10 -0.43
N VAL A 41 -1.20 4.79 -0.72
CA VAL A 41 -0.08 4.00 -1.21
C VAL A 41 0.47 4.55 -2.53
N ILE A 42 -0.40 4.84 -3.51
CA ILE A 42 0.03 5.40 -4.80
C ILE A 42 0.73 6.76 -4.62
N LYS A 43 0.20 7.63 -3.74
CA LYS A 43 0.86 8.92 -3.44
C LYS A 43 2.23 8.73 -2.79
N ALA A 44 2.34 7.80 -1.85
CA ALA A 44 3.59 7.50 -1.16
C ALA A 44 4.63 6.87 -2.11
N LEU A 45 4.22 5.90 -2.94
CA LEU A 45 5.03 5.32 -4.01
C LEU A 45 5.54 6.40 -4.96
N LYS A 46 4.66 7.30 -5.40
CA LYS A 46 5.03 8.41 -6.30
C LYS A 46 6.01 9.39 -5.65
N LYS A 47 5.90 9.65 -4.35
CA LYS A 47 6.82 10.54 -3.61
C LYS A 47 8.21 9.90 -3.41
N ARG A 48 8.28 8.57 -3.28
CA ARG A 48 9.54 7.85 -3.00
C ARG A 48 10.27 7.37 -4.25
N PHE A 49 9.54 7.02 -5.31
CA PHE A 49 10.09 6.43 -6.54
C PHE A 49 9.91 7.29 -7.79
N GLY A 50 9.15 8.39 -7.72
CA GLY A 50 9.09 9.42 -8.75
C GLY A 50 10.03 10.58 -8.41
#